data_AF-A0A9W7MQH1-F1
#
_entry.id   AF-A0A9W7MQH1-F1
#
_cell.length_a   1.000
_cell.length_b   1.000
_cell.length_c   1.000
_cell.angle_alpha   90.00
_cell.angle_beta   90.00
_cell.angle_gamma   90.00
#
_symmetry.space_group_name_H-M   'P 1'
#
loop_
_entity.id
_entity.type
_entity.pdbx_description
1 polymer ?
#
loop_
_entity_poly.entity_id
_entity_poly.type
_entity_poly.pdbx_seq_one_letter_code
_entity_poly.pdbx_strand_id
1 'polypeptide(L)'
;MNATYSDIIQSRCNKDIVSVEHHYRVDVFTATMDQQLHELKSRFSEQTTELLIFSMALNSSCGYKHFNVEKNCHLAEKYYPKVFSEHEKYHLKYELELFFRDVPNHVEMKNLITITQLCRSLSESGKSFSYPLVDRLIRLILTLPVSTATTERAFSAMKIVKTSLRNKMEDDFLSDYLIVYIEKEIAEKFTNNSIIDDFDFMKKRRVQLNQ
;
A
#
# COMPACT_ATOMS: atom_id res chain seq x y z
N MET A 1 -16.22 -15.11 35.78
CA MET A 1 -17.19 -16.22 35.94
C MET A 1 -17.98 -16.27 34.63
N ASN A 2 -17.35 -16.73 33.56
CA ASN A 2 -17.28 -18.14 33.11
C ASN A 2 -18.67 -18.66 32.73
N ALA A 3 -19.29 -18.06 31.72
CA ALA A 3 -20.28 -18.78 30.92
C ALA A 3 -19.51 -19.83 30.14
N THR A 4 -19.81 -21.09 30.43
CA THR A 4 -19.09 -22.23 29.85
C THR A 4 -19.66 -22.45 28.45
N TYR A 5 -18.84 -22.92 27.50
CA TYR A 5 -19.23 -23.14 26.09
C TYR A 5 -20.51 -24.00 25.94
N SER A 6 -20.85 -24.80 26.97
CA SER A 6 -22.10 -25.55 27.11
C SER A 6 -23.37 -24.69 27.18
N ASP A 7 -23.30 -23.51 27.78
CA ASP A 7 -24.48 -22.68 28.07
C ASP A 7 -25.02 -21.99 26.81
N ILE A 8 -24.14 -21.75 25.83
CA ILE A 8 -24.51 -21.26 24.49
C ILE A 8 -25.24 -22.34 23.68
N ILE A 9 -24.92 -23.62 23.92
CA ILE A 9 -25.58 -24.75 23.25
C ILE A 9 -26.99 -24.95 23.79
N GLN A 10 -27.19 -24.73 25.10
CA GLN A 10 -28.48 -25.03 25.75
C GLN A 10 -29.59 -24.01 25.42
N SER A 11 -29.23 -22.78 25.02
CA SER A 11 -30.19 -21.81 24.45
C SER A 11 -30.69 -22.19 23.05
N ARG A 12 -30.09 -23.18 22.37
CA ARG A 12 -30.45 -23.60 21.01
C ARG A 12 -31.54 -24.68 20.94
N CYS A 13 -32.15 -25.04 22.08
CA CYS A 13 -33.19 -26.07 22.11
C CYS A 13 -34.56 -25.59 21.62
N ASN A 14 -34.71 -24.31 21.22
CA ASN A 14 -35.96 -23.76 20.70
C ASN A 14 -35.72 -22.91 19.45
N LYS A 15 -35.46 -23.56 18.32
CA LYS A 15 -36.00 -23.24 16.97
C LYS A 15 -35.26 -24.07 15.93
N ASP A 16 -36.01 -25.01 15.35
CA ASP A 16 -35.76 -25.79 14.14
C ASP A 16 -34.50 -26.68 14.11
N ILE A 17 -34.68 -27.91 13.62
CA ILE A 17 -33.62 -28.90 13.45
C ILE A 17 -32.70 -28.42 12.32
N VAL A 18 -31.78 -27.52 12.66
CA VAL A 18 -30.72 -27.09 11.75
C VAL A 18 -29.71 -28.23 11.69
N SER A 19 -29.69 -28.94 10.56
CA SER A 19 -28.66 -29.95 10.25
C SER A 19 -27.27 -29.36 10.49
N VAL A 20 -26.32 -30.16 11.00
CA VAL A 20 -24.90 -29.77 11.15
C VAL A 20 -24.36 -29.20 9.84
N GLU A 21 -24.79 -29.75 8.71
CA GLU A 21 -24.47 -29.25 7.37
C GLU A 21 -24.96 -27.82 7.15
N HIS A 22 -26.20 -27.50 7.56
CA HIS A 22 -26.76 -26.16 7.41
C HIS A 22 -26.03 -25.15 8.30
N HIS A 23 -25.67 -25.53 9.53
CA HIS A 23 -24.89 -24.67 10.42
C HIS A 23 -23.55 -24.27 9.80
N TYR A 24 -22.77 -25.25 9.31
CA TYR A 24 -21.49 -24.95 8.67
C TYR A 24 -21.68 -24.19 7.36
N ARG A 25 -22.61 -24.61 6.50
CA ARG A 25 -22.82 -23.98 5.19
C ARG A 25 -23.32 -22.55 5.30
N VAL A 26 -24.34 -22.31 6.12
CA VAL A 26 -25.07 -21.03 6.16
C VAL A 26 -24.51 -20.12 7.26
N ASP A 27 -24.46 -20.59 8.50
CA ASP A 27 -24.09 -19.73 9.63
C ASP A 27 -22.58 -19.44 9.69
N VAL A 28 -21.74 -20.35 9.18
CA VAL A 28 -20.29 -20.20 9.20
C VAL A 28 -19.77 -19.75 7.84
N PHE A 29 -19.90 -20.58 6.79
CA PHE A 29 -19.27 -20.29 5.50
C PHE A 29 -19.92 -19.11 4.77
N THR A 30 -21.25 -19.10 4.59
CA THR A 30 -21.92 -17.97 3.92
C THR A 30 -21.72 -16.68 4.71
N ALA A 31 -21.90 -16.70 6.03
CA ALA A 31 -21.65 -15.51 6.86
C ALA A 31 -20.21 -14.98 6.75
N THR A 32 -19.21 -15.88 6.74
CA THR A 32 -17.80 -15.49 6.55
C THR A 32 -17.55 -14.91 5.17
N MET A 33 -18.10 -15.52 4.11
CA MET A 33 -17.97 -15.02 2.74
C MET A 33 -18.64 -13.66 2.56
N ASP A 34 -19.83 -13.47 3.14
CA ASP A 34 -20.55 -12.20 3.11
C ASP A 34 -19.77 -11.10 3.85
N GLN A 35 -19.19 -11.42 5.02
CA GLN A 35 -18.33 -10.49 5.74
C GLN A 35 -17.08 -10.12 4.92
N GLN A 36 -16.38 -11.11 4.35
CA GLN A 36 -15.21 -10.85 3.50
C GLN A 36 -15.57 -10.01 2.28
N LEU A 37 -16.71 -10.29 1.63
CA LEU A 37 -17.20 -9.52 0.50
C LEU A 37 -17.55 -8.08 0.90
N HIS A 38 -18.18 -7.91 2.07
CA HIS A 38 -18.50 -6.60 2.61
C HIS A 38 -17.24 -5.78 2.93
N GLU A 39 -16.27 -6.38 3.60
CA GLU A 39 -14.97 -5.76 3.88
C GLU A 39 -14.23 -5.39 2.60
N LEU A 40 -14.21 -6.28 1.60
CA LEU A 40 -13.61 -6.00 0.29
C LEU A 40 -14.30 -4.82 -0.41
N LYS A 41 -15.64 -4.80 -0.45
CA LYS A 41 -16.40 -3.69 -1.05
C LYS A 41 -16.21 -2.38 -0.31
N SER A 42 -16.07 -2.44 1.02
CA SER A 42 -15.81 -1.26 1.84
C SER A 42 -14.39 -0.71 1.62
N ARG A 43 -13.38 -1.59 1.56
CA ARG A 43 -11.98 -1.21 1.34
C ARG A 43 -11.72 -0.75 -0.10
N PHE A 44 -12.31 -1.43 -1.08
CA PHE A 44 -12.18 -1.13 -2.51
C PHE A 44 -13.42 -0.39 -3.03
N SER A 45 -13.60 0.85 -2.57
CA SER A 45 -14.62 1.76 -3.13
C SER A 45 -14.40 1.99 -4.62
N GLU A 46 -15.44 2.45 -5.33
CA GLU A 46 -15.37 2.80 -6.75
C GLU A 46 -14.18 3.71 -7.10
N GLN A 47 -13.82 4.63 -6.20
CA GLN A 47 -12.68 5.50 -6.39
C GLN A 47 -11.34 4.74 -6.34
N THR A 48 -11.17 3.87 -5.33
CA THR A 48 -9.95 3.07 -5.20
C THR A 48 -9.80 2.04 -6.31
N THR A 49 -10.90 1.49 -6.82
CA THR A 49 -10.86 0.55 -7.95
C THR A 49 -10.50 1.26 -9.25
N GLU A 50 -11.04 2.46 -9.50
CA GLU A 50 -10.62 3.30 -10.62
C GLU A 50 -9.12 3.63 -10.56
N LEU A 51 -8.60 4.03 -9.39
CA LEU A 51 -7.18 4.30 -9.18
C LEU A 51 -6.32 3.04 -9.36
N LEU A 52 -6.83 1.87 -8.97
CA LEU A 52 -6.13 0.61 -9.18
C LEU A 52 -6.08 0.24 -10.67
N ILE A 53 -7.19 0.41 -11.39
CA ILE A 53 -7.24 0.26 -12.86
C ILE A 53 -6.26 1.22 -13.54
N PHE A 54 -6.11 2.44 -13.02
CA PHE A 54 -5.12 3.40 -13.49
C PHE A 54 -3.68 2.88 -13.38
N SER A 55 -3.33 2.36 -12.20
CA SER A 55 -2.02 1.78 -11.94
C SER A 55 -1.73 0.59 -12.86
N MET A 56 -2.76 -0.20 -13.18
CA MET A 56 -2.67 -1.33 -14.11
C MET A 56 -2.51 -0.88 -15.56
N ALA A 57 -3.14 0.22 -15.98
CA ALA A 57 -3.03 0.74 -17.34
C ALA A 57 -1.59 1.16 -17.69
N LEU A 58 -0.84 1.63 -16.69
CA LEU A 58 0.58 1.99 -16.81
C LEU A 58 1.53 0.82 -16.51
N ASN A 59 1.00 -0.36 -16.19
CA ASN A 59 1.83 -1.52 -15.92
C ASN A 59 2.29 -2.21 -17.22
N SER A 60 3.60 -2.35 -17.34
CA SER A 60 4.31 -2.99 -18.44
C SER A 60 4.17 -4.52 -18.47
N SER A 61 3.78 -5.17 -17.37
CA SER A 61 3.71 -6.64 -17.24
C SER A 61 2.81 -7.32 -18.27
N CYS A 62 1.79 -6.63 -18.77
CA CYS A 62 0.89 -7.12 -19.80
C CYS A 62 1.22 -6.57 -21.20
N GLY A 63 2.44 -6.08 -21.43
CA GLY A 63 2.80 -5.38 -22.67
C GLY A 63 1.93 -4.15 -22.90
N TYR A 64 1.52 -3.50 -21.81
CA TYR A 64 0.64 -2.33 -21.82
C TYR A 64 -0.72 -2.54 -22.53
N LYS A 65 -1.24 -3.78 -22.62
CA LYS A 65 -2.53 -4.10 -23.26
C LYS A 65 -3.73 -3.31 -22.73
N HIS A 66 -3.68 -2.86 -21.47
CA HIS A 66 -4.75 -2.11 -20.83
C HIS A 66 -4.54 -0.59 -20.90
N PHE A 67 -3.48 -0.14 -21.57
CA PHE A 67 -3.17 1.27 -21.71
C PHE A 67 -4.22 1.95 -22.59
N ASN A 68 -4.80 3.02 -22.07
CA ASN A 68 -5.74 3.84 -22.80
C ASN A 68 -5.48 5.30 -22.46
N VAL A 69 -4.99 6.06 -23.44
CA VAL A 69 -4.60 7.46 -23.25
C VAL A 69 -5.78 8.28 -22.71
N GLU A 70 -6.97 8.14 -23.31
CA GLU A 70 -8.15 8.92 -22.92
C GLU A 70 -8.57 8.64 -21.47
N LYS A 71 -8.61 7.36 -21.08
CA LYS A 71 -8.91 6.97 -19.69
C LYS A 71 -7.86 7.52 -18.73
N ASN A 72 -6.58 7.49 -19.11
CA ASN A 72 -5.51 7.99 -18.25
C ASN A 72 -5.60 9.52 -18.06
N CYS A 73 -5.88 10.27 -19.13
CA CYS A 73 -6.09 11.72 -19.06
C CYS A 73 -7.33 12.07 -18.22
N HIS A 74 -8.45 11.40 -18.47
CA HIS A 74 -9.68 11.60 -17.70
C HIS A 74 -9.47 11.32 -16.21
N LEU A 75 -8.68 10.29 -15.87
CA LEU A 75 -8.38 9.99 -14.48
C LEU A 75 -7.44 11.02 -13.85
N ALA A 76 -6.44 11.50 -14.58
CA ALA A 76 -5.59 12.59 -14.13
C ALA A 76 -6.42 13.85 -13.84
N GLU A 77 -7.39 14.17 -14.69
CA GLU A 77 -8.32 15.28 -14.51
C GLU A 77 -9.26 15.09 -13.31
N LYS A 78 -9.83 13.89 -13.15
CA LYS A 78 -10.78 13.56 -12.08
C LYS A 78 -10.13 13.59 -10.70
N TYR A 79 -8.94 13.00 -10.53
CA TYR A 79 -8.30 12.84 -9.22
C TYR A 79 -7.24 13.88 -8.90
N TYR A 80 -6.65 14.53 -9.92
CA TYR A 80 -5.58 15.51 -9.74
C TYR A 80 -5.86 16.86 -10.43
N PRO A 81 -7.06 17.45 -10.26
CA PRO A 81 -7.46 18.66 -10.97
C PRO A 81 -6.58 19.89 -10.67
N LYS A 82 -5.89 19.90 -9.52
CA LYS A 82 -4.99 20.98 -9.09
C LYS A 82 -3.52 20.74 -9.44
N VAL A 83 -3.18 19.52 -9.85
CA VAL A 83 -1.78 19.14 -10.08
C VAL A 83 -1.36 19.47 -11.51
N PHE A 84 -2.29 19.32 -12.46
CA PHE A 84 -2.11 19.64 -13.87
C PHE A 84 -2.92 20.89 -14.24
N SER A 85 -2.25 21.89 -14.82
CA SER A 85 -2.91 23.01 -15.48
C SER A 85 -3.68 22.56 -16.73
N GLU A 86 -4.60 23.40 -17.23
CA GLU A 86 -5.35 23.10 -18.45
C GLU A 86 -4.43 22.80 -19.64
N HIS A 87 -3.34 23.55 -19.79
CA HIS A 87 -2.34 23.31 -20.84
C HIS A 87 -1.63 21.97 -20.64
N GLU A 88 -1.21 21.65 -19.41
CA GLU A 88 -0.53 20.39 -19.10
C GLU A 88 -1.43 19.16 -19.36
N LYS A 89 -2.75 19.28 -19.22
CA LYS A 89 -3.67 18.16 -19.54
C LYS A 89 -3.64 17.81 -21.04
N TYR A 90 -3.64 18.82 -21.91
CA TYR A 90 -3.48 18.59 -23.35
C TYR A 90 -2.10 18.01 -23.70
N HIS A 91 -1.05 18.53 -23.07
CA HIS A 91 0.31 18.01 -23.26
C HIS A 91 0.49 16.59 -22.73
N LEU A 92 -0.15 16.24 -21.61
CA LEU A 92 -0.12 14.90 -21.02
C LEU A 92 -0.65 13.86 -22.01
N LYS A 93 -1.73 14.18 -22.74
CA LYS A 93 -2.26 13.29 -23.79
C LYS A 93 -1.20 12.94 -24.83
N TYR A 94 -0.55 13.96 -25.38
CA TYR A 94 0.48 13.80 -26.39
C TYR A 94 1.71 13.06 -25.84
N GLU A 95 2.14 13.41 -24.63
CA GLU A 95 3.29 12.79 -23.98
C GLU A 95 3.04 11.32 -23.67
N LEU A 96 1.82 10.95 -23.25
CA LEU A 96 1.39 9.56 -23.05
C LEU A 96 1.40 8.75 -24.35
N GLU A 97 0.98 9.34 -25.47
CA GLU A 97 1.03 8.70 -26.79
C GLU A 97 2.48 8.43 -27.23
N LEU A 98 3.38 9.41 -27.05
CA LEU A 98 4.80 9.24 -27.34
C LEU A 98 5.43 8.19 -26.44
N PHE A 99 5.18 8.28 -25.12
CA PHE A 99 5.70 7.36 -24.12
C PHE A 99 5.35 5.91 -24.48
N PHE A 100 4.09 5.64 -24.78
CA PHE A 100 3.64 4.30 -25.12
C PHE A 100 4.25 3.75 -26.41
N ARG A 101 4.55 4.62 -27.38
CA ARG A 101 5.21 4.21 -28.61
C ARG A 101 6.70 3.92 -28.40
N ASP A 102 7.35 4.70 -27.56
CA ASP A 102 8.81 4.70 -27.43
C ASP A 102 9.30 3.68 -26.37
N VAL A 103 8.56 3.50 -25.28
CA VAL A 103 8.95 2.67 -24.12
C VAL A 103 9.05 1.17 -24.43
N PRO A 104 8.10 0.54 -25.16
CA PRO A 104 8.20 -0.89 -25.51
C PRO A 104 9.40 -1.24 -26.39
N ASN A 105 9.92 -0.24 -27.12
CA ASN A 105 11.07 -0.37 -28.01
C ASN A 105 12.41 -0.10 -27.29
N HIS A 106 12.37 0.39 -26.05
CA HIS A 106 13.57 0.71 -25.28
C HIS A 106 14.14 -0.52 -24.58
N VAL A 107 15.43 -0.79 -24.76
CA VAL A 107 16.12 -2.00 -24.25
C VAL A 107 15.94 -2.17 -22.73
N GLU A 108 16.04 -1.08 -21.97
CA GLU A 108 15.94 -1.09 -20.51
C GLU A 108 14.50 -1.16 -19.97
N MET A 109 13.49 -0.85 -20.78
CA MET A 109 12.10 -0.73 -20.32
C MET A 109 11.15 -1.78 -20.91
N LYS A 110 11.67 -2.69 -21.72
CA LYS A 110 10.89 -3.69 -22.44
C LYS A 110 10.29 -4.78 -21.53
N ASN A 111 10.98 -5.15 -20.45
CA ASN A 111 10.65 -6.32 -19.61
C ASN A 111 10.32 -5.96 -18.16
N LEU A 112 9.77 -4.77 -17.92
CA LEU A 112 9.42 -4.34 -16.58
C LEU A 112 8.12 -5.03 -16.13
N ILE A 113 8.04 -5.43 -14.86
CA ILE A 113 6.89 -6.16 -14.30
C ILE A 113 6.02 -5.26 -13.43
N THR A 114 6.61 -4.22 -12.83
CA THR A 114 5.93 -3.35 -11.87
C THR A 114 6.10 -1.88 -12.24
N ILE A 115 5.08 -1.07 -11.97
CA ILE A 115 5.11 0.40 -12.10
C ILE A 115 6.25 1.06 -11.28
N THR A 116 6.67 0.45 -10.16
CA THR A 116 7.84 0.90 -9.38
C THR A 116 9.15 0.72 -10.14
N GLN A 117 9.29 -0.39 -10.87
CA GLN A 117 10.45 -0.63 -11.73
C GLN A 117 10.45 0.36 -12.90
N LEU A 118 9.27 0.63 -13.49
CA LEU A 118 9.09 1.68 -14.49
C LEU A 118 9.55 3.04 -13.99
N CYS A 119 9.12 3.46 -12.79
CA CYS A 119 9.56 4.73 -12.20
C CYS A 119 11.08 4.80 -12.00
N ARG A 120 11.72 3.70 -11.56
CA ARG A 120 13.18 3.63 -11.41
C ARG A 120 13.89 3.71 -12.76
N SER A 121 13.48 2.90 -13.73
CA SER A 121 14.07 2.91 -15.07
C SER A 121 13.91 4.25 -15.76
N LEU A 122 12.80 4.97 -15.56
CA LEU A 122 12.62 6.33 -16.08
C LEU A 122 13.58 7.34 -15.45
N SER A 123 13.88 7.16 -14.17
CA SER A 123 14.83 8.01 -13.45
C SER A 123 16.27 7.71 -13.88
N GLU A 124 16.65 6.44 -13.99
CA GLU A 124 18.00 5.98 -14.35
C GLU A 124 18.36 6.29 -15.81
N SER A 125 17.43 6.10 -16.75
CA SER A 125 17.63 6.36 -18.18
C SER A 125 17.57 7.85 -18.57
N GLY A 126 17.32 8.74 -17.60
CA GLY A 126 17.11 10.18 -17.85
C GLY A 126 15.82 10.51 -18.63
N LYS A 127 14.97 9.52 -18.91
CA LYS A 127 13.69 9.69 -19.61
C LYS A 127 12.64 10.43 -18.79
N SER A 128 12.83 10.54 -17.49
CA SER A 128 12.05 11.44 -16.62
C SER A 128 12.06 12.90 -17.10
N PHE A 129 13.16 13.36 -17.73
CA PHE A 129 13.21 14.70 -18.34
C PHE A 129 12.56 14.76 -19.73
N SER A 130 12.53 13.64 -20.45
CA SER A 130 11.87 13.54 -21.77
C SER A 130 10.35 13.47 -21.64
N TYR A 131 9.86 12.84 -20.57
CA TYR A 131 8.44 12.68 -20.28
C TYR A 131 8.14 13.14 -18.83
N PRO A 132 8.23 14.46 -18.55
CA PRO A 132 8.05 15.00 -17.20
C PRO A 132 6.62 14.87 -16.66
N LEU A 133 5.60 14.95 -17.52
CA LEU A 133 4.20 14.83 -17.09
C LEU A 133 3.85 13.37 -16.80
N VAL A 134 4.37 12.43 -17.59
CA VAL A 134 4.19 10.99 -17.36
C VAL A 134 4.95 10.54 -16.11
N ASP A 135 6.19 10.99 -15.92
CA ASP A 135 6.96 10.72 -14.70
C ASP A 135 6.24 11.25 -13.45
N ARG A 136 5.74 12.50 -13.51
CA ARG A 136 4.93 13.09 -12.43
C ARG A 136 3.68 12.26 -12.17
N LEU A 137 2.98 11.82 -13.21
CA LEU A 137 1.78 10.99 -13.07
C LEU A 137 2.07 9.65 -12.41
N ILE A 138 3.14 8.95 -12.85
CA ILE A 138 3.56 7.68 -12.26
C ILE A 138 3.92 7.86 -10.78
N ARG A 139 4.64 8.92 -10.43
CA ARG A 139 4.96 9.23 -9.02
C ARG A 139 3.71 9.48 -8.18
N LEU A 140 2.74 10.24 -8.70
CA LEU A 140 1.48 10.46 -8.00
C LEU A 140 0.78 9.13 -7.70
N ILE A 141 0.67 8.26 -8.70
CA ILE A 141 0.06 6.92 -8.54
C ILE A 141 0.78 6.10 -7.48
N LEU A 142 2.12 6.11 -7.49
CA LEU A 142 2.93 5.40 -6.51
C LEU A 142 2.78 5.95 -5.08
N THR A 143 2.52 7.25 -4.95
CA THR A 143 2.28 7.90 -3.66
C THR A 143 0.85 7.78 -3.16
N LEU A 144 -0.08 7.32 -3.99
CA LEU A 144 -1.46 7.12 -3.56
C LEU A 144 -1.53 6.00 -2.52
N PRO A 145 -2.13 6.24 -1.35
CA PRO A 145 -2.54 5.16 -0.47
C PRO A 145 -3.72 4.44 -1.14
N VAL A 146 -3.42 3.45 -1.99
CA VAL A 146 -4.45 2.61 -2.64
C VAL A 146 -5.22 1.79 -1.60
N SER A 147 -4.64 1.60 -0.40
CA SER A 147 -5.33 0.96 0.72
C SER A 147 -4.96 1.60 2.06
N THR A 148 -5.89 1.50 3.02
CA THR A 148 -5.66 1.75 4.45
C THR A 148 -4.82 0.66 5.11
N ALA A 149 -4.31 -0.34 4.37
CA ALA A 149 -3.61 -1.48 4.96
C ALA A 149 -2.36 -1.06 5.75
N THR A 150 -1.64 -0.03 5.30
CA THR A 150 -0.45 0.48 6.02
C THR A 150 -0.85 1.15 7.34
N THR A 151 -1.91 1.98 7.35
CA THR A 151 -2.39 2.63 8.57
C THR A 151 -3.00 1.61 9.53
N GLU A 152 -3.80 0.66 9.04
CA GLU A 152 -4.34 -0.45 9.84
C GLU A 152 -3.23 -1.33 10.43
N ARG A 153 -2.17 -1.62 9.66
CA ARG A 153 -0.99 -2.33 10.16
C ARG A 153 -0.31 -1.53 11.27
N ALA A 154 -0.18 -0.22 11.11
CA ALA A 154 0.37 0.65 12.15
C ALA A 154 -0.48 0.65 13.42
N PHE A 155 -1.82 0.71 13.31
CA PHE A 155 -2.72 0.62 14.45
C PHE A 155 -2.72 -0.77 15.11
N SER A 156 -2.60 -1.84 14.33
CA SER A 156 -2.46 -3.21 14.85
C SER A 156 -1.13 -3.38 15.60
N ALA A 157 -0.03 -2.88 15.02
CA ALA A 157 1.27 -2.81 15.69
C ALA A 157 1.17 -2.01 16.99
N MET A 158 0.52 -0.84 16.96
CA MET A 158 0.29 -0.02 18.14
C MET A 158 -0.47 -0.79 19.23
N LYS A 159 -1.48 -1.58 18.88
CA LYS A 159 -2.21 -2.43 19.84
C LYS A 159 -1.32 -3.51 20.46
N ILE A 160 -0.32 -4.02 19.73
CA ILE A 160 0.65 -4.98 20.25
C ILE A 160 1.67 -4.28 21.16
N VAL A 161 2.13 -3.09 20.78
CA VAL A 161 3.14 -2.32 21.53
C VAL A 161 2.58 -1.70 22.81
N LYS A 162 1.38 -1.11 22.75
CA LYS A 162 0.63 -0.61 23.91
C LYS A 162 -0.22 -1.72 24.49
N THR A 163 0.36 -2.50 25.40
CA THR A 163 -0.39 -3.44 26.25
C THR A 163 -0.90 -2.74 27.50
N SER A 164 -1.91 -3.34 28.16
CA SER A 164 -2.49 -2.80 29.41
C SER A 164 -1.44 -2.49 30.49
N LEU A 165 -0.34 -3.24 30.52
CA LEU A 165 0.78 -3.07 31.44
C LEU A 165 1.82 -2.01 30.98
N ARG A 166 1.86 -1.69 29.68
CA ARG A 166 2.81 -0.74 29.06
C ARG A 166 2.11 0.50 28.48
N ASN A 167 1.00 0.93 29.09
CA ASN A 167 0.20 2.06 28.63
C ASN A 167 0.80 3.44 28.98
N LYS A 168 1.84 3.49 29.82
CA LYS A 168 2.47 4.73 30.30
C LYS A 168 3.77 5.03 29.55
N MET A 169 3.66 5.17 28.23
CA MET A 169 4.77 5.46 27.33
C MET A 169 4.61 6.87 26.76
N GLU A 170 5.69 7.63 26.69
CA GLU A 170 5.71 8.95 26.04
C GLU A 170 5.46 8.80 24.53
N ASP A 171 4.75 9.78 23.95
CA ASP A 171 4.30 9.69 22.56
C ASP A 171 5.47 9.66 21.57
N ASP A 172 6.54 10.42 21.82
CA ASP A 172 7.75 10.42 20.99
C ASP A 172 8.40 9.03 20.96
N PHE A 173 8.62 8.44 22.14
CA PHE A 173 9.24 7.11 22.23
C PHE A 173 8.35 6.01 21.60
N LEU A 174 7.03 6.13 21.72
CA LEU A 174 6.11 5.23 21.04
C LEU A 174 6.21 5.36 19.52
N SER A 175 6.26 6.60 19.02
CA SER A 175 6.38 6.89 17.58
C SER A 175 7.65 6.27 17.01
N ASP A 176 8.79 6.51 17.66
CA ASP A 176 10.09 5.95 17.26
C ASP A 176 10.06 4.41 17.26
N TYR A 177 9.48 3.80 18.29
CA TYR A 177 9.36 2.35 18.38
C TYR A 177 8.44 1.77 17.29
N LEU A 178 7.33 2.45 16.98
CA LEU A 178 6.41 2.02 15.93
C LEU A 178 7.05 2.07 14.55
N ILE A 179 7.86 3.10 14.27
CA ILE A 179 8.61 3.20 13.01
C ILE A 179 9.51 1.98 12.84
N VAL A 180 10.31 1.63 13.85
CA VAL A 180 11.20 0.46 13.80
C VAL A 180 10.41 -0.85 13.66
N TYR A 181 9.26 -0.96 14.32
CA TYR A 181 8.44 -2.17 14.27
C TYR A 181 7.74 -2.36 12.91
N ILE A 182 7.19 -1.29 12.34
CA ILE A 182 6.49 -1.32 11.05
C ILE A 182 7.49 -1.52 9.91
N GLU A 183 8.61 -0.79 9.94
CA GLU A 183 9.66 -0.81 8.91
C GLU A 183 10.77 -1.80 9.26
N LYS A 184 10.42 -2.94 9.87
CA LYS A 184 11.40 -3.93 10.35
C LYS A 184 12.33 -4.42 9.24
N GLU A 185 11.83 -4.57 8.01
CA GLU A 185 12.64 -4.97 6.84
C GLU A 185 13.72 -3.94 6.48
N ILE A 186 13.45 -2.65 6.72
CA ILE A 186 14.44 -1.59 6.56
C ILE A 186 15.37 -1.58 7.78
N ALA A 187 14.82 -1.73 8.99
CA ALA A 187 15.56 -1.78 10.23
C ALA A 187 16.63 -2.89 10.24
N GLU A 188 16.31 -4.06 9.68
CA GLU A 188 17.23 -5.21 9.56
C GLU A 188 18.46 -4.93 8.67
N LYS A 189 18.42 -3.89 7.83
CA LYS A 189 19.58 -3.50 7.00
C LYS A 189 20.64 -2.74 7.81
N PHE A 190 20.28 -2.17 8.95
CA PHE A 190 21.23 -1.47 9.81
C PHE A 190 21.92 -2.48 10.72
N THR A 191 23.26 -2.43 10.74
CA THR A 191 24.05 -3.31 11.61
C THR A 191 24.21 -2.64 12.97
N ASN A 192 24.23 -3.42 14.05
CA ASN A 192 24.46 -2.88 15.39
C ASN A 192 25.73 -2.01 15.46
N ASN A 193 26.79 -2.41 14.75
CA ASN A 193 28.04 -1.65 14.67
C ASN A 193 27.83 -0.26 14.05
N SER A 194 27.06 -0.14 12.95
CA SER A 194 26.80 1.17 12.34
C SER A 194 25.99 2.07 13.27
N ILE A 195 25.07 1.50 14.04
CA ILE A 195 24.29 2.25 15.04
C ILE A 195 25.20 2.73 16.18
N ILE A 196 26.13 1.89 16.65
CA ILE A 196 27.09 2.24 17.70
C ILE A 196 28.02 3.35 17.22
N ASP A 197 28.57 3.21 16.01
CA ASP A 197 29.47 4.20 15.41
C ASP A 197 28.75 5.55 15.26
N ASP A 198 27.55 5.58 14.65
CA ASP A 198 26.75 6.81 14.52
C ASP A 198 26.46 7.45 15.88
N PHE A 199 26.10 6.64 16.88
CA PHE A 199 25.82 7.10 18.23
C PHE A 199 27.05 7.71 18.93
N ASP A 200 28.26 7.19 18.65
CA ASP A 200 29.53 7.75 19.14
C ASP A 200 29.87 9.07 18.42
N PHE A 201 29.62 9.16 17.11
CA PHE A 201 29.84 10.38 16.32
C PHE A 201 28.93 11.56 16.73
N MET A 202 27.70 11.29 17.19
CA MET A 202 26.74 12.35 17.51
C MET A 202 27.21 13.33 18.60
N LYS A 203 27.96 12.86 19.60
CA LYS A 203 28.51 13.71 20.68
C LYS A 203 29.79 13.09 21.25
N LYS A 204 30.80 13.89 21.55
CA LYS A 204 31.98 13.44 22.33
C LYS A 204 31.53 12.91 23.69
N ARG A 205 31.65 11.59 23.89
CA ARG A 205 31.25 10.91 25.13
C ARG A 205 32.46 10.69 26.02
N ARG A 206 32.19 10.48 27.32
CA ARG A 206 33.23 10.20 28.33
C ARG A 206 33.80 8.78 28.21
N VAL A 207 33.04 7.87 27.60
CA VAL A 207 33.45 6.50 27.31
C VAL A 207 33.55 6.40 25.80
N GLN A 208 34.73 6.06 25.30
CA GLN A 208 34.90 5.70 23.90
C GLN A 208 34.34 4.30 23.72
N LEU A 209 33.35 4.16 22.84
CA LEU A 209 32.84 2.86 22.40
C LEU A 209 33.86 2.29 21.42
N ASN A 210 35.02 1.87 21.94
CA ASN A 210 36.05 1.23 21.12
C ASN A 210 35.50 -0.09 20.56
N GLN A 211 35.68 -0.26 19.25
CA GLN A 211 35.36 -1.47 18.48
C GLN A 211 36.04 -2.72 19.03
#